data_AF-A0A556V4I1-F1
#
_entry.id   AF-A0A556V4I1-F1
#
_cell.length_a   1.000
_cell.length_b   1.000
_cell.length_c   1.000
_cell.angle_alpha   90.00
_cell.angle_beta   90.00
_cell.angle_gamma   90.00
#
_symmetry.space_group_name_H-M   'P 1'
#
loop_
_entity.id
_entity.type
_entity.pdbx_description
1 polymer ?
#
loop_
_entity_poly.entity_id
_entity_poly.type
_entity_poly.pdbx_seq_one_letter_code
_entity_poly.pdbx_strand_id
1 'polypeptide(L)'
;MFFLRRFGCQICRWAAVEVSKLEKDLKENGVALIGIGPEDTGLREFIDGGFFKGEIYIDEKKQCYRDLAFKRYNVINVLPAALGKKASSEGIQGNFSGDLLQSGGMLIVAKGGEKVLLHFIQETPGDLLPLEDITKAVGISASVQTGVRPQLFVPQKRRPSVQPVFDVTRPFLCDMKNFIYGVLNSDTGPQDLLYSYCTERGTSFHS
;
A
#
# COMPACT_ATOMS: atom_id res chain seq x y z
N MET A 1 4.06 4.78 3.37
CA MET A 1 3.98 3.87 2.21
C MET A 1 2.76 2.97 2.36
N PHE A 2 1.87 2.96 1.38
CA PHE A 2 0.68 2.14 1.30
C PHE A 2 0.89 1.03 0.27
N PHE A 3 0.90 -0.22 0.72
CA PHE A 3 1.09 -1.37 -0.15
C PHE A 3 -0.26 -1.90 -0.60
N LEU A 4 -0.59 -1.70 -1.87
CA LEU A 4 -1.82 -2.17 -2.47
C LEU A 4 -1.75 -3.67 -2.74
N ARG A 5 -2.89 -4.35 -2.66
CA ARG A 5 -2.98 -5.76 -3.03
C ARG A 5 -2.95 -5.96 -4.54
N ARG A 6 -3.61 -5.06 -5.28
CA ARG A 6 -3.71 -5.01 -6.74
C ARG A 6 -4.51 -3.77 -7.15
N PHE A 7 -4.26 -3.23 -8.34
CA PHE A 7 -4.91 -2.00 -8.81
C PHE A 7 -6.36 -2.20 -9.29
N GLY A 8 -6.68 -3.41 -9.74
CA GLY A 8 -8.00 -3.75 -10.29
C GLY A 8 -9.11 -3.99 -9.26
N CYS A 9 -8.80 -4.19 -7.97
CA CYS A 9 -9.82 -4.61 -7.00
C CYS A 9 -10.65 -3.43 -6.43
N GLN A 10 -11.97 -3.61 -6.29
CA GLN A 10 -12.88 -2.54 -5.84
C GLN A 10 -12.50 -2.01 -4.44
N ILE A 11 -12.22 -2.92 -3.50
CA ILE A 11 -11.84 -2.55 -2.13
C ILE A 11 -10.46 -1.88 -2.07
N CYS A 12 -9.55 -2.25 -2.98
CA CYS A 12 -8.22 -1.65 -3.11
C CYS A 12 -8.35 -0.19 -3.58
N ARG A 13 -9.22 0.05 -4.57
CA ARG A 13 -9.54 1.38 -5.09
C ARG A 13 -10.20 2.26 -4.02
N TRP A 14 -11.20 1.72 -3.31
CA TRP A 14 -11.82 2.42 -2.17
C TRP A 14 -10.79 2.76 -1.08
N ALA A 15 -9.96 1.80 -0.67
CA ALA A 15 -8.92 2.04 0.33
C ALA A 15 -7.90 3.10 -0.11
N ALA A 16 -7.53 3.09 -1.39
CA ALA A 16 -6.65 4.12 -1.95
C ALA A 16 -7.29 5.52 -1.91
N VAL A 17 -8.60 5.62 -2.22
CA VAL A 17 -9.35 6.88 -2.12
C VAL A 17 -9.41 7.36 -0.66
N GLU A 18 -9.68 6.45 0.29
CA GLU A 18 -9.70 6.77 1.72
C GLU A 18 -8.35 7.31 2.21
N VAL A 19 -7.25 6.60 1.92
CA VAL A 19 -5.90 7.05 2.32
C VAL A 19 -5.53 8.37 1.65
N SER A 20 -5.98 8.59 0.41
CA SER A 20 -5.73 9.83 -0.35
C SER A 20 -6.41 11.06 0.23
N LYS A 21 -7.38 10.90 1.14
CA LYS A 21 -7.96 12.04 1.87
C LYS A 21 -6.92 12.75 2.74
N LEU A 22 -5.89 12.03 3.20
CA LEU A 22 -4.80 12.57 4.00
C LEU A 22 -3.69 13.23 3.18
N GLU A 23 -3.70 13.14 1.85
CA GLU A 23 -2.56 13.59 1.01
C GLU A 23 -2.17 15.05 1.30
N LYS A 24 -3.15 15.95 1.35
CA LYS A 24 -2.92 17.37 1.62
C LYS A 24 -2.30 17.60 3.00
N ASP A 25 -2.90 17.03 4.05
CA ASP A 25 -2.43 17.20 5.43
C ASP A 25 -1.02 16.60 5.62
N LEU A 26 -0.75 15.44 5.00
CA LEU A 26 0.58 14.82 5.01
C LEU A 26 1.61 15.70 4.32
N LYS A 27 1.29 16.21 3.12
CA LYS A 27 2.18 17.05 2.32
C LYS A 27 2.52 18.37 3.03
N GLU A 28 1.54 19.04 3.61
CA GLU A 28 1.74 20.28 4.37
C GLU A 28 2.65 20.10 5.59
N ASN A 29 2.70 18.87 6.14
CA ASN A 29 3.58 18.49 7.25
C ASN A 29 4.88 17.79 6.80
N GLY A 30 5.21 17.83 5.51
CA GLY A 30 6.46 17.26 4.98
C GLY A 30 6.51 15.74 5.01
N VAL A 31 5.35 15.06 5.00
CA VAL A 31 5.24 13.60 4.96
C VAL A 31 4.83 13.15 3.55
N ALA A 32 5.64 12.31 2.93
CA ALA A 32 5.34 11.75 1.61
C ALA A 32 4.29 10.63 1.69
N LEU A 33 3.26 10.71 0.84
CA LEU A 33 2.30 9.63 0.62
C LEU A 33 2.68 8.85 -0.64
N ILE A 34 3.08 7.60 -0.46
CA ILE A 34 3.56 6.71 -1.54
C ILE A 34 2.70 5.45 -1.56
N GLY A 35 2.22 5.07 -2.73
CA GLY A 35 1.52 3.82 -3.05
C GLY A 35 2.45 2.86 -3.76
N ILE A 36 2.42 1.58 -3.38
CA ILE A 36 3.23 0.53 -3.99
C ILE A 36 2.27 -0.58 -4.43
N GLY A 37 2.34 -0.97 -5.71
CA GLY A 37 1.61 -2.10 -6.25
C GLY A 37 2.52 -3.30 -6.54
N PRO A 38 2.00 -4.53 -6.57
CA PRO A 38 2.81 -5.73 -6.76
C PRO A 38 3.03 -6.11 -8.24
N GLU A 39 2.35 -5.43 -9.17
CA GLU A 39 2.36 -5.65 -10.63
C GLU A 39 1.65 -4.49 -11.32
N ASP A 40 1.86 -4.31 -12.62
CA ASP A 40 1.27 -3.24 -13.44
C ASP A 40 -0.17 -3.51 -13.90
N THR A 41 -0.69 -4.73 -13.66
CA THR A 41 -2.03 -5.12 -14.10
C THR A 41 -3.11 -4.26 -13.45
N GLY A 42 -3.85 -3.52 -14.28
CA GLY A 42 -4.89 -2.58 -13.85
C GLY A 42 -4.38 -1.22 -13.38
N LEU A 43 -3.07 -0.94 -13.51
CA LEU A 43 -2.43 0.31 -13.11
C LEU A 43 -2.98 1.49 -13.90
N ARG A 44 -3.13 1.35 -15.23
CA ARG A 44 -3.60 2.43 -16.09
C ARG A 44 -5.00 2.90 -15.68
N GLU A 45 -5.95 1.98 -15.53
CA GLU A 45 -7.30 2.30 -15.08
C GLU A 45 -7.32 2.85 -13.66
N PHE A 46 -6.32 2.49 -12.85
CA PHE A 46 -6.22 2.99 -11.49
C PHE A 46 -5.72 4.44 -11.43
N ILE A 47 -4.75 4.78 -12.27
CA ILE A 47 -4.25 6.15 -12.46
C ILE A 47 -5.32 7.01 -13.12
N ASP A 48 -5.88 6.56 -14.24
CA ASP A 48 -6.91 7.29 -14.99
C ASP A 48 -8.16 7.54 -14.14
N GLY A 49 -8.49 6.61 -13.23
CA GLY A 49 -9.57 6.75 -12.26
C GLY A 49 -9.29 7.68 -11.08
N GLY A 50 -8.05 8.16 -10.92
CA GLY A 50 -7.66 9.08 -9.85
C GLY A 50 -7.83 8.51 -8.43
N PHE A 51 -7.73 7.19 -8.26
CA PHE A 51 -8.02 6.56 -6.97
C PHE A 51 -6.96 6.83 -5.90
N PHE A 52 -5.74 7.22 -6.30
CA PHE A 52 -4.66 7.54 -5.38
C PHE A 52 -4.02 8.88 -5.72
N LYS A 53 -3.82 9.73 -4.70
CA LYS A 53 -3.27 11.09 -4.88
C LYS A 53 -1.76 11.20 -4.59
N GLY A 54 -1.18 10.16 -3.99
CA GLY A 54 0.27 10.07 -3.79
C GLY A 54 0.99 9.50 -5.01
N GLU A 55 2.31 9.43 -4.93
CA GLU A 55 3.12 8.77 -5.96
C GLU A 55 2.88 7.26 -5.98
N ILE A 56 2.97 6.62 -7.16
CA ILE A 56 2.74 5.18 -7.33
C ILE A 56 4.00 4.52 -7.89
N TYR A 57 4.40 3.42 -7.26
CA TYR A 57 5.52 2.58 -7.65
C TYR A 57 5.08 1.13 -7.82
N ILE A 58 5.84 0.34 -8.58
CA ILE A 58 5.55 -1.07 -8.84
C ILE A 58 6.72 -1.91 -8.32
N ASP A 59 6.45 -2.85 -7.43
CA ASP A 59 7.39 -3.89 -7.01
C ASP A 59 7.05 -5.19 -7.74
N GLU A 60 7.42 -5.28 -9.02
CA GLU A 60 7.09 -6.42 -9.89
C GLU A 60 7.62 -7.74 -9.33
N LYS A 61 8.83 -7.70 -8.75
CA LYS A 61 9.46 -8.85 -8.10
C LYS A 61 8.84 -9.16 -6.75
N LYS A 62 7.93 -8.35 -6.22
CA LYS A 62 7.26 -8.48 -4.92
C LYS A 62 8.28 -8.63 -3.77
N GLN A 63 9.47 -8.04 -3.90
CA GLN A 63 10.54 -8.18 -2.92
C GLN A 63 10.20 -7.44 -1.63
N CYS A 64 9.76 -6.18 -1.73
CA CYS A 64 9.29 -5.41 -0.57
C CYS A 64 8.11 -6.11 0.11
N TYR A 65 7.22 -6.73 -0.68
CA TYR A 65 6.11 -7.52 -0.11
C TYR A 65 6.58 -8.72 0.69
N ARG A 66 7.58 -9.47 0.20
CA ARG A 66 8.18 -10.59 0.95
C ARG A 66 8.90 -10.12 2.20
N ASP A 67 9.71 -9.08 2.10
CA ASP A 67 10.54 -8.60 3.20
C ASP A 67 9.70 -7.98 4.33
N LEU A 68 8.53 -7.42 4.00
CA LEU A 68 7.54 -6.94 4.96
C LEU A 68 6.60 -8.04 5.50
N ALA A 69 6.84 -9.30 5.14
CA ALA A 69 6.01 -10.43 5.52
C ALA A 69 4.52 -10.24 5.15
N PHE A 70 4.23 -9.51 4.07
CA PHE A 70 2.89 -9.46 3.51
C PHE A 70 2.53 -10.86 3.00
N LYS A 71 1.46 -11.41 3.56
CA LYS A 71 1.07 -12.81 3.37
C LYS A 71 0.49 -13.03 1.98
N ARG A 72 0.63 -14.26 1.48
CA ARG A 72 -0.33 -14.80 0.52
C ARG A 72 -1.49 -15.40 1.29
N TYR A 73 -2.70 -14.93 1.02
CA TYR A 73 -3.91 -15.55 1.51
C TYR A 73 -3.97 -16.99 1.03
N ASN A 74 -4.26 -17.92 1.94
CA ASN A 74 -4.62 -19.28 1.54
C ASN A 74 -5.93 -19.21 0.73
N VAL A 75 -6.11 -20.10 -0.26
CA VAL A 75 -7.29 -20.13 -1.16
C VAL A 75 -8.62 -20.09 -0.40
N ILE A 76 -8.65 -20.64 0.82
CA ILE A 76 -9.80 -20.62 1.75
C ILE A 76 -10.23 -19.17 2.11
N ASN A 77 -9.30 -18.23 2.22
CA ASN A 77 -9.58 -16.83 2.58
C ASN A 77 -10.11 -15.99 1.41
N VAL A 78 -10.05 -16.51 0.17
CA VAL A 78 -10.43 -15.78 -1.06
C VAL A 78 -11.79 -16.24 -1.60
N LEU A 79 -12.31 -17.38 -1.12
CA LEU A 79 -13.63 -17.90 -1.46
C LEU A 79 -14.81 -16.92 -1.27
N PRO A 80 -14.80 -15.95 -0.32
CA PRO A 80 -15.95 -15.05 -0.14
C PRO A 80 -16.10 -13.98 -1.24
N ALA A 81 -15.05 -13.69 -2.03
CA ALA A 81 -15.05 -12.57 -2.97
C ALA A 81 -15.70 -12.89 -4.34
N ALA A 82 -15.90 -14.18 -4.67
CA ALA A 82 -16.41 -14.61 -5.98
C ALA A 82 -17.94 -14.68 -6.09
N LEU A 83 -18.68 -14.52 -4.97
CA LEU A 83 -20.14 -14.77 -4.90
C LEU A 83 -20.99 -13.51 -4.64
N GLY A 84 -20.39 -12.32 -4.50
CA GLY A 84 -21.10 -11.09 -4.17
C GLY A 84 -21.62 -10.32 -5.39
N LYS A 85 -22.95 -10.18 -5.52
CA LYS A 85 -23.63 -9.36 -6.55
C LYS A 85 -23.05 -7.94 -6.60
N LYS A 86 -22.78 -7.44 -7.82
CA LYS A 86 -22.33 -6.06 -8.11
C LYS A 86 -23.24 -5.03 -7.43
N ALA A 87 -22.77 -4.44 -6.34
CA ALA A 87 -23.33 -3.22 -5.78
C ALA A 87 -22.16 -2.26 -5.50
N SER A 88 -21.98 -1.28 -6.38
CA SER A 88 -21.11 -0.14 -6.15
C SER A 88 -22.00 1.04 -5.79
N SER A 89 -21.95 1.48 -4.52
CA SER A 89 -22.67 2.67 -4.05
C SER A 89 -21.90 3.98 -4.34
N GLU A 90 -20.65 3.88 -4.82
CA GLU A 90 -19.77 5.04 -5.06
C GLU A 90 -19.15 5.05 -6.48
N GLY A 91 -19.68 4.26 -7.43
CA GLY A 91 -19.19 4.22 -8.82
C GLY A 91 -17.83 3.52 -9.02
N ILE A 92 -17.09 3.19 -7.95
CA ILE A 92 -15.86 2.41 -8.02
C ILE A 92 -16.20 0.97 -8.41
N GLN A 93 -15.85 0.55 -9.62
CA GLN A 93 -15.94 -0.83 -10.08
C GLN A 93 -14.59 -1.53 -9.91
N GLY A 94 -14.60 -2.86 -9.75
CA GLY A 94 -13.38 -3.67 -9.70
C GLY A 94 -13.46 -4.88 -10.62
N ASN A 95 -12.30 -5.46 -10.93
CA ASN A 95 -12.15 -6.71 -11.68
C ASN A 95 -11.45 -7.78 -10.82
N PHE A 96 -11.30 -9.00 -11.34
CA PHE A 96 -10.59 -10.12 -10.68
C PHE A 96 -9.21 -10.42 -11.28
N SER A 97 -8.66 -9.52 -12.09
CA SER A 97 -7.35 -9.71 -12.76
C SER A 97 -6.15 -9.42 -11.84
N GLY A 98 -5.14 -10.31 -11.82
CA GLY A 98 -3.92 -10.16 -11.02
C GLY A 98 -3.80 -11.14 -9.85
N ASP A 99 -2.82 -10.95 -8.96
CA ASP A 99 -2.60 -11.82 -7.78
C ASP A 99 -3.71 -11.63 -6.73
N LEU A 100 -4.71 -12.52 -6.76
CA LEU A 100 -5.84 -12.50 -5.82
C LEU A 100 -5.43 -12.82 -4.38
N LEU A 101 -4.29 -13.48 -4.20
CA LEU A 101 -3.83 -13.99 -2.91
C LEU A 101 -2.89 -12.99 -2.21
N GLN A 102 -2.33 -12.02 -2.92
CA GLN A 102 -1.42 -11.05 -2.29
C GLN A 102 -2.15 -10.19 -1.25
N SER A 103 -1.62 -10.15 -0.02
CA SER A 103 -1.99 -9.16 0.99
C SER A 103 -1.21 -7.86 0.78
N GLY A 104 -1.75 -6.78 1.31
CA GLY A 104 -1.11 -5.48 1.37
C GLY A 104 -0.96 -5.01 2.81
N GLY A 105 -0.77 -3.70 2.98
CA GLY A 105 -0.52 -3.14 4.28
C GLY A 105 -0.09 -1.68 4.23
N MET A 106 0.42 -1.20 5.36
CA MET A 106 0.98 0.13 5.48
C MET A 106 2.26 0.10 6.29
N LEU A 107 3.25 0.84 5.81
CA LEU A 107 4.51 1.07 6.48
C LEU A 107 4.75 2.56 6.62
N ILE A 108 4.92 3.02 7.85
CA ILE A 108 5.23 4.41 8.18
C ILE A 108 6.62 4.42 8.81
N VAL A 109 7.45 5.33 8.34
CA VAL A 109 8.86 5.45 8.69
C VAL A 109 9.17 6.90 9.01
N ALA A 110 10.09 7.13 9.93
CA ALA A 110 10.63 8.44 10.20
C ALA A 110 11.44 8.94 8.99
N LYS A 111 11.61 10.26 8.89
CA LYS A 111 12.47 10.89 7.90
C LYS A 111 13.86 10.22 7.87
N GLY A 112 14.37 9.94 6.69
CA GLY A 112 15.63 9.24 6.49
C GLY A 112 15.55 7.71 6.63
N GLY A 113 14.37 7.13 6.87
CA GLY A 113 14.14 5.68 6.86
C GLY A 113 14.74 4.93 8.05
N GLU A 114 15.24 5.63 9.07
CA GLU A 114 16.03 5.01 10.15
C GLU A 114 15.19 4.29 11.20
N LYS A 115 13.91 4.66 11.30
CA LYS A 115 12.99 4.15 12.30
C LYS A 115 11.65 3.87 11.66
N VAL A 116 11.16 2.65 11.81
CA VAL A 116 9.76 2.33 11.51
C VAL A 116 8.90 2.88 12.65
N LEU A 117 7.88 3.66 12.30
CA LEU A 117 6.91 4.24 13.23
C LEU A 117 5.69 3.33 13.37
N LEU A 118 5.27 2.70 12.26
CA LEU A 118 4.13 1.78 12.23
C LEU A 118 4.31 0.77 11.10
N HIS A 119 4.02 -0.50 11.41
CA HIS A 119 3.90 -1.57 10.43
C HIS A 119 2.55 -2.26 10.60
N PHE A 120 1.73 -2.23 9.55
CA PHE A 120 0.41 -2.82 9.50
C PHE A 120 0.31 -3.77 8.31
N ILE A 121 -0.12 -5.01 8.59
CA ILE A 121 -0.35 -6.07 7.59
C ILE A 121 -1.85 -6.35 7.52
N GLN A 122 -2.41 -6.39 6.31
CA GLN A 122 -3.81 -6.77 6.11
C GLN A 122 -4.00 -8.28 6.35
N GLU A 123 -4.78 -8.65 7.35
CA GLU A 123 -5.14 -10.07 7.60
C GLU A 123 -6.26 -10.54 6.68
N THR A 124 -7.13 -9.62 6.25
CA THR A 124 -8.21 -9.86 5.32
C THR A 124 -8.21 -8.86 4.16
N PRO A 125 -8.76 -9.24 2.99
CA PRO A 125 -8.89 -8.39 1.81
C PRO A 125 -9.41 -6.96 2.02
N GLY A 126 -10.20 -6.72 3.06
CA GLY A 126 -10.84 -5.44 3.34
C GLY A 126 -10.31 -4.71 4.57
N ASP A 127 -9.23 -5.17 5.17
CA ASP A 127 -8.63 -4.44 6.30
C ASP A 127 -8.01 -3.14 5.81
N LEU A 128 -8.24 -2.06 6.54
CA LEU A 128 -7.61 -0.76 6.30
C LEU A 128 -7.15 -0.20 7.64
N LEU A 129 -5.97 0.41 7.66
CA LEU A 129 -5.50 1.15 8.82
C LEU A 129 -6.36 2.41 8.97
N PRO A 130 -6.97 2.66 10.14
CA PRO A 130 -7.77 3.88 10.34
C PRO A 130 -6.96 5.15 10.06
N LEU A 131 -7.56 6.14 9.40
CA LEU A 131 -6.89 7.40 9.06
C LEU A 131 -6.35 8.12 10.30
N GLU A 132 -7.05 7.99 11.44
CA GLU A 132 -6.61 8.51 12.73
C GLU A 132 -5.32 7.85 13.25
N ASP A 133 -5.07 6.59 12.94
CA ASP A 133 -3.85 5.90 13.38
C ASP A 133 -2.67 6.27 12.49
N ILE A 134 -2.93 6.58 11.22
CA ILE A 134 -1.94 7.17 10.30
C ILE A 134 -1.49 8.54 10.83
N THR A 135 -2.44 9.43 11.13
CA THR A 135 -2.13 10.79 11.58
C THR A 135 -1.43 10.81 12.94
N LYS A 136 -1.86 9.96 13.89
CA LYS A 136 -1.16 9.73 15.17
C LYS A 136 0.27 9.23 14.95
N ALA A 137 0.48 8.27 14.07
CA ALA A 137 1.79 7.68 13.82
C ALA A 137 2.79 8.69 13.23
N VAL A 138 2.32 9.66 12.45
CA VAL A 138 3.16 10.74 11.88
C VAL A 138 3.15 12.02 12.72
N GLY A 139 2.38 12.06 13.81
CA GLY A 139 2.34 13.18 14.75
C GLY A 139 1.61 14.43 14.25
N ILE A 140 0.61 14.27 13.38
CA ILE A 140 -0.19 15.39 12.83
C ILE A 140 -1.66 15.30 13.25
N SER A 141 -2.36 16.42 13.14
CA SER A 141 -3.81 16.49 13.28
C SER A 141 -4.44 16.68 11.89
N ALA A 142 -5.40 15.85 11.52
CA ALA A 142 -6.17 15.97 10.29
C ALA A 142 -7.65 15.75 10.57
N SER A 143 -8.52 16.59 10.02
CA SER A 143 -9.97 16.47 10.13
C SER A 143 -10.56 15.92 8.82
N VAL A 144 -10.36 14.62 8.57
CA VAL A 144 -10.88 13.93 7.38
C VAL A 144 -12.08 13.05 7.72
N GLN A 145 -13.11 13.10 6.89
CA GLN A 145 -14.28 12.23 7.03
C GLN A 145 -14.04 10.89 6.32
N THR A 146 -14.17 9.79 7.05
CA THR A 146 -14.09 8.44 6.47
C THR A 146 -15.29 8.16 5.57
N GLY A 147 -15.06 7.54 4.42
CA GLY A 147 -16.09 7.16 3.45
C GLY A 147 -16.82 5.89 3.85
N VAL A 148 -17.84 5.52 3.10
CA VAL A 148 -18.65 4.34 3.40
C VAL A 148 -17.92 3.10 2.90
N ARG A 149 -17.61 2.18 3.81
CA ARG A 149 -16.99 0.90 3.45
C ARG A 149 -17.93 0.07 2.54
N PRO A 150 -17.45 -0.45 1.40
CA PRO A 150 -18.24 -1.36 0.56
C PRO A 150 -18.68 -2.62 1.33
N GLN A 151 -19.98 -2.94 1.29
CA GLN A 151 -20.60 -4.03 2.07
C GLN A 151 -20.24 -5.45 1.59
N LEU A 152 -19.49 -5.59 0.49
CA LEU A 152 -19.20 -6.88 -0.14
C LEU A 152 -18.26 -7.80 0.66
N PHE A 153 -17.70 -7.33 1.77
CA PHE A 153 -16.65 -8.02 2.52
C PHE A 153 -17.02 -8.18 3.99
N VAL A 154 -16.51 -9.27 4.59
CA VAL A 154 -16.66 -9.59 6.02
C VAL A 154 -16.33 -8.34 6.86
N PRO A 155 -17.10 -8.05 7.93
CA PRO A 155 -16.76 -6.99 8.87
C PRO A 155 -15.30 -7.15 9.30
N GLN A 156 -14.52 -6.07 9.24
CA GLN A 156 -13.18 -6.07 9.82
C GLN A 156 -13.32 -6.46 11.28
N LYS A 157 -12.75 -7.62 11.65
CA LYS A 157 -12.67 -8.00 13.06
C LYS A 157 -11.86 -6.91 13.78
N ARG A 158 -12.20 -6.69 15.05
CA ARG A 158 -11.68 -5.64 15.98
C ARG A 158 -10.27 -5.14 15.64
N ARG A 159 -10.04 -3.83 15.87
CA ARG A 159 -8.80 -3.04 15.62
C ARG A 159 -7.63 -3.89 15.10
N PRO A 160 -7.21 -3.68 13.84
CA PRO A 160 -6.10 -4.45 13.27
C PRO A 160 -4.88 -4.44 14.19
N SER A 161 -4.23 -5.59 14.32
CA SER A 161 -3.04 -5.72 15.15
C SER A 161 -1.90 -4.89 14.53
N VAL A 162 -1.51 -3.81 15.20
CA VAL A 162 -0.29 -3.08 14.86
C VAL A 162 0.85 -3.90 15.43
N GLN A 163 1.69 -4.46 14.56
CA GLN A 163 2.81 -5.27 15.03
C GLN A 163 3.90 -4.37 15.60
N PRO A 164 4.45 -4.68 16.79
CA PRO A 164 5.55 -3.92 17.35
C PRO A 164 6.76 -3.98 16.41
N VAL A 165 7.39 -2.83 16.25
CA VAL A 165 8.48 -2.50 15.31
C VAL A 165 9.72 -3.42 15.42
N PHE A 166 9.83 -4.21 16.49
CA PHE A 166 11.03 -4.99 16.81
C PHE A 166 11.34 -6.16 15.86
N ASP A 167 10.38 -6.64 15.06
CA ASP A 167 10.58 -7.78 14.14
C ASP A 167 11.02 -7.38 12.72
N VAL A 168 11.14 -6.08 12.43
CA VAL A 168 11.67 -5.62 11.15
C VAL A 168 13.20 -5.66 11.21
N THR A 169 13.80 -6.72 10.67
CA THR A 169 15.23 -7.00 10.81
C THR A 169 16.13 -5.83 10.35
N ARG A 170 17.29 -5.62 10.99
CA ARG A 170 18.28 -4.58 10.61
C ARG A 170 18.66 -4.55 9.11
N PRO A 171 18.76 -5.68 8.38
CA PRO A 171 18.97 -5.68 6.93
C PRO A 171 17.84 -4.96 6.17
N PHE A 172 16.58 -5.22 6.53
CA PHE A 172 15.44 -4.54 5.93
C PHE A 172 15.47 -3.03 6.14
N LEU A 173 15.86 -2.56 7.32
CA LEU A 173 16.02 -1.12 7.59
C LEU A 173 17.13 -0.47 6.77
N CYS A 174 18.24 -1.18 6.49
CA CYS A 174 19.30 -0.68 5.60
C CYS A 174 18.86 -0.63 4.14
N ASP A 175 18.14 -1.65 3.69
CA ASP A 175 17.62 -1.73 2.32
C ASP A 175 16.51 -0.69 2.07
N MET A 176 15.60 -0.55 3.04
CA MET A 176 14.54 0.45 3.02
C MET A 176 15.10 1.87 3.16
N LYS A 177 16.21 2.06 3.89
CA LYS A 177 16.94 3.33 3.90
C LYS A 177 17.36 3.73 2.49
N ASN A 178 18.01 2.85 1.73
CA ASN A 178 18.44 3.15 0.36
C ASN A 178 17.26 3.36 -0.60
N PHE A 179 16.19 2.57 -0.47
CA PHE A 179 14.95 2.75 -1.22
C PHE A 179 14.31 4.12 -0.93
N ILE A 180 14.15 4.49 0.34
CA ILE A 180 13.60 5.79 0.76
C ILE A 180 14.55 6.94 0.39
N TYR A 181 15.87 6.77 0.52
CA TYR A 181 16.86 7.79 0.16
C TYR A 181 16.85 8.07 -1.34
N GLY A 182 16.73 7.03 -2.17
CA GLY A 182 16.60 7.14 -3.62
C GLY A 182 15.30 7.83 -4.02
N VAL A 183 14.17 7.42 -3.43
CA VAL A 183 12.85 8.04 -3.68
C VAL A 183 12.78 9.51 -3.22
N LEU A 184 13.46 9.88 -2.12
CA LEU A 184 13.37 11.23 -1.54
C LEU A 184 14.46 12.23 -1.98
N ASN A 185 15.58 11.80 -2.57
CA ASN A 185 16.75 12.67 -2.85
C ASN A 185 17.29 12.60 -4.29
N SER A 186 16.53 12.10 -5.26
CA SER A 186 16.99 12.00 -6.65
C SER A 186 16.48 13.15 -7.52
N ASP A 187 17.39 13.76 -8.29
CA ASP A 187 17.07 14.67 -9.41
C ASP A 187 16.70 13.90 -10.69
N THR A 188 16.69 12.56 -10.62
CA THR A 188 16.38 11.61 -11.71
C THR A 188 15.08 10.86 -11.41
N GLY A 189 14.28 10.60 -12.44
CA GLY A 189 12.90 10.13 -12.29
C GLY A 189 12.72 8.84 -11.45
N PRO A 190 11.60 8.72 -10.71
CA PRO A 190 11.38 7.67 -9.69
C PRO A 190 11.38 6.21 -10.19
N GLN A 191 11.24 5.96 -11.50
CA GLN A 191 11.28 4.61 -12.09
C GLN A 191 12.70 4.02 -12.19
N ASP A 192 13.71 4.86 -12.45
CA ASP A 192 15.10 4.41 -12.63
C ASP A 192 15.74 3.93 -11.31
N LEU A 193 15.18 4.34 -10.17
CA LEU A 193 15.73 4.04 -8.84
C LEU A 193 15.18 2.74 -8.26
N LEU A 194 13.92 2.42 -8.57
CA LEU A 194 13.37 1.10 -8.30
C LEU A 194 14.07 0.05 -9.18
N TYR A 195 14.44 0.43 -10.41
CA TYR A 195 15.32 -0.33 -11.29
C TYR A 195 16.72 -0.52 -10.67
N SER A 196 17.40 0.53 -10.19
CA SER A 196 18.75 0.41 -9.58
C SER A 196 18.78 -0.47 -8.33
N TYR A 197 17.82 -0.30 -7.41
CA TYR A 197 17.67 -1.12 -6.19
C TYR A 197 17.45 -2.61 -6.52
N CYS A 198 16.72 -2.91 -7.60
CA CYS A 198 16.50 -4.27 -8.06
C CYS A 198 17.66 -4.84 -8.89
N THR A 199 18.46 -3.99 -9.54
CA THR A 199 19.55 -4.40 -10.46
C THR A 199 20.84 -4.72 -9.70
N GLU A 200 21.16 -4.01 -8.62
CA GLU A 200 22.31 -4.31 -7.75
C GLU A 200 22.21 -5.70 -7.08
N ARG A 201 21.01 -6.31 -7.07
CA ARG A 201 20.76 -7.69 -6.63
C ARG A 201 20.73 -8.73 -7.76
N GLY A 202 21.27 -8.41 -8.94
CA GLY A 202 21.59 -9.41 -9.97
C GLY A 202 20.40 -9.93 -10.76
N THR A 203 19.49 -9.06 -11.20
CA THR A 203 18.38 -9.47 -12.06
C THR A 203 18.19 -8.50 -13.22
N SER A 204 18.61 -8.95 -14.41
CA SER A 204 18.54 -8.23 -15.69
C SER A 204 17.10 -8.06 -16.21
N PHE A 205 16.79 -6.93 -16.84
CA PHE A 205 15.64 -6.79 -17.73
C PHE A 205 16.00 -6.07 -19.04
N HIS A 206 15.41 -6.57 -20.13
CA HIS A 206 15.43 -6.00 -21.48
C HIS A 206 14.36 -4.93 -21.63
N SER A 207 14.69 -3.95 -22.49
CA SER A 207 13.92 -2.79 -22.94
C SER A 207 12.54 -3.13 -23.49
#